data_AF-A0A0F9H9J5-F1
#
_entry.id   AF-A0A0F9H9J5-F1
#
_cell.length_a   1.000
_cell.length_b   1.000
_cell.length_c   1.000
_cell.angle_alpha   90.00
_cell.angle_beta   90.00
_cell.angle_gamma   90.00
#
_symmetry.space_group_name_H-M   'P 1'
#
loop_
_entity.id
_entity.type
_entity.pdbx_description
1 polymer ?
#
loop_
_entity_poly.entity_id
_entity_poly.type
_entity_poly.pdbx_seq_one_letter_code
_entity_poly.pdbx_strand_id
1 'polypeptide(L)'
;LTKFEERVIRLTHHDHQGLTQQEASEKLGVSQACIAQTLSRIRGVAPELFPIMTRHQAYVYELVTKKGMTAEHIAKHMGVSKRAIEQMIVRIKKRGFAFPKRAKKLRFEPWMENQIVKKF
;
A
#
# COMPACT_ATOMS: atom_id res chain seq x y z
N LEU A 1 -5.08 6.24 24.54
CA LEU A 1 -3.81 5.53 24.30
C LEU A 1 -2.81 5.92 25.38
N THR A 2 -1.91 5.01 25.77
CA THR A 2 -0.77 5.37 26.64
C THR A 2 0.29 6.15 25.86
N LYS A 3 1.16 6.89 26.55
CA LYS A 3 2.30 7.59 25.91
C LYS A 3 3.18 6.64 25.09
N PHE A 4 3.33 5.40 25.52
CA PHE A 4 4.10 4.40 24.77
C PHE A 4 3.38 3.95 23.49
N GLU A 5 2.07 3.68 23.57
CA GLU A 5 1.25 3.32 22.41
C GLU A 5 1.23 4.41 21.34
N GLU A 6 1.13 5.67 21.76
CA GLU A 6 1.23 6.81 20.84
C GLU A 6 2.58 6.85 20.13
N ARG A 7 3.69 6.60 20.85
CA ARG A 7 5.02 6.55 20.23
C ARG A 7 5.11 5.43 19.21
N VAL A 8 4.57 4.25 19.52
CA VAL A 8 4.53 3.11 18.58
C VAL A 8 3.76 3.48 17.30
N ILE A 9 2.61 4.13 17.41
CA ILE A 9 1.84 4.59 16.23
C ILE A 9 2.59 5.66 15.46
N ARG A 10 3.15 6.67 16.11
CA ARG A 10 3.92 7.74 15.43
C ARG A 10 5.12 7.19 14.65
N LEU A 11 5.74 6.12 15.12
CA LEU A 11 6.83 5.48 14.40
C LEU A 11 6.33 4.60 13.24
N THR A 12 5.25 3.84 13.42
CA THR A 12 4.86 2.79 12.45
C THR A 12 3.80 3.21 11.44
N HIS A 13 3.03 4.28 11.71
CA HIS A 13 1.98 4.74 10.82
C HIS A 13 2.55 5.54 9.63
N HIS A 14 2.03 5.27 8.43
CA HIS A 14 2.46 5.92 7.17
C HIS A 14 2.23 7.44 7.12
N ASP A 15 1.20 7.96 7.80
CA ASP A 15 0.99 9.42 7.98
C ASP A 15 2.04 10.08 8.90
N HIS A 16 2.93 9.29 9.49
CA HIS A 16 4.00 9.76 10.34
C HIS A 16 5.35 9.27 9.80
N GLN A 17 6.07 8.40 10.51
CA GLN A 17 7.37 7.91 10.04
C GLN A 17 7.26 6.68 9.12
N GLY A 18 6.21 5.87 9.26
CA GLY A 18 5.99 4.67 8.44
C GLY A 18 7.09 3.62 8.53
N LEU A 19 7.71 3.48 9.70
CA LEU A 19 8.77 2.50 9.95
C LEU A 19 8.24 1.07 9.99
N THR A 20 9.11 0.12 9.72
CA THR A 20 8.89 -1.28 10.06
C THR A 20 8.83 -1.47 11.57
N GLN A 21 8.21 -2.58 12.01
CA GLN A 21 8.19 -2.92 13.43
C GLN A 21 9.60 -3.16 13.99
N GLN A 22 10.54 -3.62 13.15
CA GLN A 22 11.93 -3.82 13.54
C GLN A 22 12.63 -2.47 13.80
N GLU A 23 12.58 -1.54 12.86
CA GLU A 23 13.16 -0.19 13.03
C GLU A 23 12.52 0.57 14.22
N ALA A 24 11.21 0.42 14.41
CA ALA A 24 10.52 0.99 15.57
C ALA A 24 10.99 0.35 16.89
N SER A 25 11.25 -0.96 16.89
CA SER A 25 11.76 -1.68 18.06
C SER A 25 13.17 -1.23 18.44
N GLU A 26 14.05 -1.06 17.46
CA GLU A 26 15.40 -0.52 17.62
C GLU A 26 15.37 0.90 18.18
N LYS A 27 14.52 1.79 17.63
CA LYS A 27 14.37 3.16 18.12
C LYS A 27 13.81 3.29 19.53
N LEU A 28 12.99 2.33 19.97
CA LEU A 28 12.35 2.35 21.28
C LEU A 28 13.10 1.52 22.32
N GLY A 29 14.14 0.78 21.93
CA GLY A 29 14.89 -0.10 22.82
C GLY A 29 14.05 -1.26 23.36
N VAL A 30 13.13 -1.79 22.54
CA VAL A 30 12.23 -2.90 22.92
C VAL A 30 12.30 -4.00 21.87
N SER A 31 11.72 -5.18 22.16
CA SER A 31 11.64 -6.26 21.18
C SER A 31 10.60 -5.98 20.08
N GLN A 32 10.81 -6.54 18.89
CA GLN A 32 9.81 -6.48 17.82
C GLN A 32 8.47 -7.10 18.25
N ALA A 33 8.50 -8.15 19.08
CA ALA A 33 7.30 -8.77 19.64
C ALA A 33 6.51 -7.80 20.53
N CYS A 34 7.21 -6.95 21.32
CA CYS A 34 6.56 -5.90 22.11
C CYS A 34 5.82 -4.90 21.20
N ILE A 35 6.44 -4.48 20.09
CA ILE A 35 5.78 -3.61 19.10
C ILE A 35 4.53 -4.29 18.51
N ALA A 36 4.64 -5.56 18.11
CA ALA A 36 3.52 -6.30 17.54
C ALA A 36 2.34 -6.45 18.52
N GLN A 37 2.63 -6.82 19.77
CA GLN A 37 1.60 -6.92 20.83
C GLN A 37 0.96 -5.56 21.12
N THR A 38 1.76 -4.50 21.17
CA THR A 38 1.26 -3.14 21.38
C THR A 38 0.32 -2.71 20.25
N LEU A 39 0.71 -2.92 18.99
CA LEU A 39 -0.15 -2.66 17.84
C LEU A 39 -1.45 -3.48 17.87
N SER A 40 -1.38 -4.75 18.30
CA SER A 40 -2.57 -5.59 18.46
C SER A 40 -3.53 -5.00 19.49
N ARG A 41 -3.01 -4.54 20.65
CA ARG A 41 -3.81 -3.87 21.68
C ARG A 41 -4.43 -2.58 21.16
N ILE A 42 -3.64 -1.73 20.50
CA ILE A 42 -4.13 -0.46 19.93
C ILE A 42 -5.24 -0.74 18.92
N ARG A 43 -5.15 -1.78 18.10
CA ARG A 43 -6.22 -2.15 17.16
C ARG A 43 -7.54 -2.45 17.87
N GLY A 44 -7.51 -3.02 19.08
CA GLY A 44 -8.72 -3.27 19.87
C GLY A 44 -9.32 -1.99 20.47
N VAL A 45 -8.49 -1.00 20.80
CA VAL A 45 -8.91 0.25 21.47
C VAL A 45 -9.24 1.37 20.48
N ALA A 46 -8.47 1.48 19.41
CA ALA A 46 -8.51 2.53 18.39
C ALA A 46 -8.36 1.90 16.98
N PRO A 47 -9.36 1.13 16.52
CA PRO A 47 -9.32 0.46 15.22
C PRO A 47 -9.23 1.41 14.02
N GLU A 48 -9.67 2.66 14.17
CA GLU A 48 -9.63 3.72 13.16
C GLU A 48 -8.21 4.13 12.74
N LEU A 49 -7.20 3.83 13.56
CA LEU A 49 -5.78 4.03 13.24
C LEU A 49 -5.21 2.95 12.31
N PHE A 50 -6.05 2.02 11.85
CA PHE A 50 -5.68 0.91 10.97
C PHE A 50 -6.46 0.96 9.66
N PRO A 51 -5.91 0.41 8.56
CA PRO A 51 -4.65 -0.33 8.48
C PRO A 51 -3.41 0.57 8.38
N ILE A 52 -2.28 0.09 8.92
CA ILE A 52 -0.99 0.78 8.80
C ILE A 52 -0.15 0.24 7.64
N MET A 53 0.56 1.15 6.97
CA MET A 53 1.56 0.84 5.95
C MET A 53 2.93 1.33 6.39
N THR A 54 3.98 0.67 5.88
CA THR A 54 5.29 1.32 5.87
C THR A 54 5.31 2.44 4.85
N ARG A 55 6.26 3.38 4.97
CA ARG A 55 6.42 4.48 4.01
C ARG A 55 6.58 4.00 2.58
N HIS A 56 7.31 2.90 2.39
CA HIS A 56 7.51 2.27 1.09
C HIS A 56 6.20 1.70 0.52
N GLN A 57 5.39 1.05 1.36
CA GLN A 57 4.08 0.53 0.95
C GLN A 57 3.12 1.66 0.57
N ALA A 58 3.08 2.74 1.36
CA ALA A 58 2.25 3.91 1.10
C ALA A 58 2.65 4.60 -0.22
N TYR A 59 3.95 4.70 -0.48
CA TYR A 59 4.46 5.25 -1.74
C TYR A 59 4.01 4.41 -2.96
N VAL A 60 4.17 3.09 -2.92
CA VAL A 60 3.69 2.19 -4.00
C VAL A 60 2.18 2.30 -4.15
N TYR A 61 1.43 2.36 -3.05
CA TYR A 61 -0.01 2.54 -3.08
C TYR A 61 -0.40 3.82 -3.83
N GLU A 62 0.23 4.96 -3.49
CA GLU A 62 -0.01 6.25 -4.15
C GLU A 62 0.32 6.23 -5.64
N LEU A 63 1.44 5.61 -6.04
CA LEU A 63 1.82 5.51 -7.45
C LEU A 63 0.76 4.75 -8.26
N VAL A 64 0.16 3.71 -7.69
CA VAL A 64 -0.90 2.95 -8.38
C VAL A 64 -2.23 3.71 -8.36
N THR A 65 -2.65 4.25 -7.22
CA THR A 65 -4.00 4.80 -7.06
C THR A 65 -4.13 6.23 -7.58
N LYS A 66 -3.16 7.11 -7.30
CA LYS A 66 -3.21 8.51 -7.73
C LYS A 66 -2.58 8.72 -9.10
N LYS A 67 -1.49 8.01 -9.41
CA LYS A 67 -0.76 8.18 -10.69
C LYS A 67 -1.09 7.13 -11.75
N GLY A 68 -1.90 6.11 -11.42
CA GLY A 68 -2.29 5.07 -12.36
C GLY A 68 -1.13 4.23 -12.91
N MET A 69 0.02 4.20 -12.22
CA MET A 69 1.21 3.49 -12.71
C MET A 69 1.03 1.97 -12.65
N THR A 70 1.59 1.29 -13.65
CA THR A 70 1.65 -0.18 -13.68
C THR A 70 2.78 -0.69 -12.78
N ALA A 71 2.70 -1.95 -12.35
CA ALA A 71 3.76 -2.58 -11.57
C ALA A 71 5.11 -2.58 -12.30
N GLU A 72 5.10 -2.67 -13.64
CA GLU A 72 6.31 -2.60 -14.48
C GLU A 72 6.97 -1.22 -14.42
N HIS A 73 6.18 -0.15 -14.56
CA HIS A 73 6.71 1.21 -14.47
C HIS A 73 7.23 1.54 -13.07
N ILE A 74 6.50 1.13 -12.03
CA ILE A 74 6.93 1.32 -10.63
C ILE A 74 8.24 0.57 -10.38
N ALA A 75 8.34 -0.68 -10.84
CA ALA A 75 9.55 -1.49 -10.70
C ALA A 75 10.77 -0.81 -11.35
N LYS A 76 10.63 -0.29 -12.57
CA LYS A 76 11.69 0.46 -13.25
C LYS A 76 12.04 1.76 -12.51
N HIS A 77 11.03 2.52 -12.06
CA HIS A 77 11.22 3.76 -11.32
C HIS A 77 11.95 3.57 -10.00
N MET A 78 11.68 2.47 -9.30
CA MET A 78 12.27 2.17 -7.99
C MET A 78 13.53 1.28 -8.06
N GLY A 79 13.93 0.83 -9.24
CA GLY A 79 15.08 -0.06 -9.41
C GLY A 79 14.90 -1.45 -8.77
N VAL A 80 13.67 -1.96 -8.73
CA VAL A 80 13.34 -3.29 -8.15
C VAL A 80 12.66 -4.19 -9.17
N SER A 81 12.49 -5.47 -8.84
CA SER A 81 11.79 -6.40 -9.73
C SER A 81 10.27 -6.15 -9.78
N LYS A 82 9.67 -6.36 -10.94
CA LYS A 82 8.20 -6.35 -11.12
C LYS A 82 7.50 -7.25 -10.10
N ARG A 83 8.03 -8.46 -9.88
CA ARG A 83 7.50 -9.44 -8.92
C ARG A 83 7.46 -8.89 -7.50
N ALA A 84 8.48 -8.13 -7.07
CA ALA A 84 8.50 -7.51 -5.75
C ALA A 84 7.36 -6.49 -5.58
N ILE A 85 7.11 -5.66 -6.60
CA ILE A 85 6.00 -4.71 -6.61
C ILE A 85 4.65 -5.42 -6.60
N GLU A 86 4.47 -6.47 -7.41
CA GLU A 86 3.22 -7.24 -7.44
C GLU A 86 2.93 -7.91 -6.09
N GLN A 87 3.95 -8.54 -5.48
CA GLN A 87 3.82 -9.11 -4.13
C GLN A 87 3.49 -8.04 -3.08
N MET A 88 4.02 -6.84 -3.23
CA MET A 88 3.69 -5.73 -2.34
C MET A 88 2.25 -5.29 -2.50
N ILE A 89 1.76 -5.11 -3.74
CA ILE A 89 0.37 -4.78 -4.03
C ILE A 89 -0.57 -5.84 -3.44
N VAL A 90 -0.25 -7.13 -3.61
CA VAL A 90 -1.04 -8.23 -3.00
C VAL A 90 -1.06 -8.13 -1.49
N ARG A 91 0.08 -7.87 -0.84
CA ARG A 91 0.15 -7.68 0.62
C ARG A 91 -0.68 -6.49 1.10
N ILE A 92 -0.65 -5.38 0.36
CA ILE A 92 -1.45 -4.18 0.68
C ILE A 92 -2.95 -4.48 0.54
N LYS A 93 -3.36 -5.18 -0.53
CA LYS A 93 -4.76 -5.65 -0.71
C LYS A 93 -5.24 -6.52 0.43
N LYS A 94 -4.43 -7.49 0.88
CA LYS A 94 -4.76 -8.38 2.00
C LYS A 94 -4.99 -7.63 3.32
N ARG A 95 -4.46 -6.41 3.47
CA ARG A 95 -4.69 -5.54 4.63
C ARG A 95 -5.97 -4.70 4.54
N GLY A 96 -6.71 -4.79 3.45
CA GLY A 96 -8.01 -4.10 3.26
C GLY A 96 -7.96 -2.86 2.37
N PHE A 97 -6.80 -2.50 1.82
CA PHE A 97 -6.71 -1.33 0.94
C PHE A 97 -7.21 -1.65 -0.48
N ALA A 98 -8.13 -0.81 -0.97
CA ALA A 98 -8.67 -0.91 -2.31
C ALA A 98 -7.71 -0.31 -3.35
N PHE A 99 -7.61 -0.97 -4.50
CA PHE A 99 -6.92 -0.45 -5.68
C PHE A 99 -7.94 -0.26 -6.81
N PRO A 100 -7.72 0.72 -7.71
CA PRO A 100 -8.58 0.88 -8.87
C PRO A 100 -8.59 -0.41 -9.70
N LYS A 101 -9.78 -0.79 -10.18
CA LYS A 101 -9.89 -1.84 -11.19
C LYS A 101 -9.11 -1.36 -12.41
N ARG A 102 -8.25 -2.20 -12.97
CA ARG A 102 -7.61 -1.89 -14.25
C ARG A 102 -8.72 -1.64 -15.26
N ALA A 103 -8.70 -0.47 -15.91
CA ALA A 103 -9.57 -0.22 -17.04
C ALA A 103 -9.36 -1.34 -18.06
N LYS A 104 -10.46 -1.97 -18.50
CA LYS A 104 -10.39 -2.94 -19.60
C LYS A 104 -9.90 -2.17 -20.81
N LYS A 105 -8.71 -2.51 -21.31
CA LYS A 105 -8.27 -2.01 -22.62
C LYS A 105 -9.19 -2.67 -23.65
N LEU A 106 -10.06 -1.90 -24.29
CA LEU A 106 -10.77 -2.37 -25.47
C LEU A 106 -9.69 -2.66 -26.52
N ARG A 107 -9.56 -3.91 -26.94
CA ARG A 107 -8.77 -4.23 -28.13
C ARG A 107 -9.66 -3.96 -29.31
N PHE A 108 -9.20 -3.09 -30.19
CA PHE A 108 -9.86 -2.89 -31.47
C PHE A 108 -9.61 -4.15 -32.29
N GLU A 109 -10.68 -4.87 -32.62
CA GLU A 109 -10.63 -6.00 -33.52
C GLU A 109 -11.08 -5.53 -34.91
N PRO A 110 -10.46 -5.99 -36.01
CA PRO A 110 -10.77 -5.50 -37.36
C PRO A 110 -12.26 -5.60 -37.75
N TRP A 111 -12.99 -6.58 -37.22
CA TRP A 111 -14.43 -6.73 -37.48
C TRP A 111 -15.30 -5.59 -36.89
N MET A 112 -14.75 -4.78 -35.99
CA MET A 112 -15.43 -3.64 -35.37
C MET A 112 -15.55 -2.43 -36.31
N GLU A 113 -14.77 -2.39 -37.41
CA GLU A 113 -14.86 -1.35 -38.45
C GLU A 113 -16.23 -1.31 -39.13
N ASN A 114 -16.83 -2.49 -39.34
CA ASN A 114 -18.10 -2.61 -40.06
C ASN A 114 -19.33 -2.11 -39.27
N GLN A 115 -19.16 -1.70 -38.01
CA GLN A 115 -20.25 -1.21 -37.15
C GLN A 115 -20.17 0.31 -36.89
N ILE A 116 -19.16 1.01 -37.44
CA ILE A 116 -19.05 2.46 -37.30
C ILE A 116 -19.99 3.12 -38.32
N VAL A 117 -21.26 3.25 -37.96
CA VAL A 117 -22.21 4.07 -38.70
C VAL A 117 -21.84 5.54 -38.45
N LYS A 118 -21.06 6.13 -39.38
CA LYS A 118 -20.87 7.58 -39.43
C LYS A 118 -22.24 8.24 -39.59
N LYS A 119 -22.78 8.82 -38.51
CA LYS A 119 -23.82 9.85 -38.61
C LYS A 119 -23.09 11.19 -38.60
N PHE A 120 -23.07 11.84 -39.77
CA PHE A 120 -22.70 13.25 -39.91
C PHE A 120 -23.90 14.12 -39.53
#